data_AF-A0A6I6SHM0-F1
#
_entry.id   AF-A0A6I6SHM0-F1
#
_cell.length_a   1.000
_cell.length_b   1.000
_cell.length_c   1.000
_cell.angle_alpha   90.00
_cell.angle_beta   90.00
_cell.angle_gamma   90.00
#
_symmetry.space_group_name_H-M   'P 1'
#
loop_
_entity.id
_entity.type
_entity.pdbx_description
1 polymer ?
#
loop_
_entity_poly.entity_id
_entity_poly.type
_entity_poly.pdbx_seq_one_letter_code
_entity_poly.pdbx_strand_id
1 'polypeptide(L)'
;MGARLAANPTTIKAAAYNQARSILAKAGSDSAAKSHPVHGTGDVPVRYGTSLLAGSRDEFRSKDRNVPDKKSGMSPAHYQAIHDAARTMGIDRW
;
A
#
# COMPACT_ATOMS: atom_id res chain seq x y z
N MET A 1 -19.69 -17.09 0.55
CA MET A 1 -18.76 -17.30 -0.59
C MET A 1 -17.40 -16.72 -0.22
N GLY A 2 -16.44 -17.56 0.19
CA GLY A 2 -15.08 -17.11 0.49
C GLY A 2 -14.32 -16.93 -0.82
N ALA A 3 -14.02 -15.68 -1.20
CA ALA A 3 -13.12 -15.43 -2.31
C ALA A 3 -11.77 -16.09 -1.99
N ARG A 4 -11.37 -17.08 -2.81
CA ARG A 4 -10.00 -17.62 -2.78
C ARG A 4 -9.06 -16.43 -2.96
N LEU A 5 -8.28 -16.11 -1.92
CA LEU A 5 -7.24 -15.07 -1.98
C LEU A 5 -6.31 -15.41 -3.14
N ALA A 6 -6.44 -14.71 -4.27
CA ALA A 6 -5.65 -14.94 -5.46
C ALA A 6 -4.16 -14.82 -5.12
N ALA A 7 -3.32 -15.59 -5.80
CA ALA A 7 -1.88 -15.36 -5.72
C ALA A 7 -1.60 -13.93 -6.20
N ASN A 8 -0.70 -13.22 -5.51
CA ASN A 8 -0.27 -11.90 -5.97
C ASN A 8 0.20 -11.99 -7.44
N PRO A 9 -0.01 -10.93 -8.23
CA PRO A 9 0.56 -10.88 -9.56
C PRO A 9 2.09 -10.90 -9.47
N THR A 10 2.77 -11.41 -10.51
CA THR A 10 4.25 -11.38 -10.56
C THR A 10 4.78 -9.96 -10.77
N THR A 11 4.00 -9.14 -11.47
CA THR A 11 4.31 -7.75 -11.79
C THR A 11 3.09 -6.84 -11.60
N ILE A 12 3.32 -5.53 -11.44
CA ILE A 12 2.30 -4.50 -11.33
C ILE A 12 2.59 -3.38 -12.33
N LYS A 13 1.54 -2.73 -12.84
CA LYS A 13 1.68 -1.59 -13.75
C LYS A 13 2.37 -0.43 -13.03
N ALA A 14 3.33 0.24 -13.68
CA ALA A 14 3.99 1.43 -13.11
C ALA A 14 2.98 2.52 -12.68
N ALA A 15 1.91 2.73 -13.46
CA ALA A 15 0.83 3.65 -13.12
C ALA A 15 0.10 3.26 -11.82
N ALA A 16 -0.17 1.97 -11.61
CA ALA A 16 -0.80 1.47 -10.40
C ALA A 16 0.09 1.67 -9.18
N TYR A 17 1.40 1.42 -9.30
CA TYR A 17 2.38 1.72 -8.26
C TYR A 17 2.39 3.22 -7.90
N ASN A 18 2.44 4.10 -8.91
CA ASN A 18 2.45 5.55 -8.70
C ASN A 18 1.16 6.06 -8.05
N GLN A 19 0.01 5.49 -8.44
CA GLN A 19 -1.28 5.82 -7.83
C GLN A 19 -1.34 5.34 -6.38
N ALA A 20 -0.90 4.11 -6.10
CA ALA A 20 -0.81 3.58 -4.73
C ALA A 20 0.10 4.43 -3.84
N ARG A 21 1.29 4.80 -4.35
CA ARG A 21 2.20 5.75 -3.69
C ARG A 21 1.50 7.07 -3.36
N SER A 22 0.73 7.62 -4.29
CA SER A 22 -0.01 8.88 -4.10
C SER A 22 -1.08 8.76 -3.01
N ILE A 23 -1.83 7.65 -2.97
CA ILE A 23 -2.82 7.36 -1.92
C ILE A 23 -2.15 7.34 -0.55
N LEU A 24 -1.05 6.60 -0.42
CA LEU A 24 -0.32 6.45 0.84
C LEU A 24 0.31 7.77 1.29
N ALA A 25 0.88 8.54 0.36
CA ALA A 25 1.45 9.86 0.66
C ALA A 25 0.36 10.84 1.14
N LYS A 26 -0.83 10.85 0.52
CA LYS A 26 -1.96 11.68 0.96
C LYS A 26 -2.51 11.26 2.32
N ALA A 27 -2.44 9.99 2.65
CA ALA A 27 -2.77 9.45 3.97
C ALA A 27 -1.65 9.71 5.00
N GLY A 28 -0.55 10.36 4.61
CA GLY A 28 0.51 10.75 5.53
C GLY A 28 1.65 9.74 5.68
N SER A 29 1.86 8.82 4.75
CA SER A 29 3.09 8.01 4.74
C SER A 29 4.27 8.81 4.20
N ASP A 30 5.29 9.01 5.05
CA ASP A 30 6.49 9.75 4.70
C ASP A 30 7.39 8.93 3.77
N SER A 31 7.47 7.61 4.00
CA SER A 31 8.19 6.68 3.12
C SER A 31 7.59 6.66 1.72
N ALA A 32 6.26 6.61 1.57
CA ALA A 32 5.60 6.70 0.27
C ALA A 32 5.84 8.06 -0.39
N ALA A 33 5.78 9.16 0.37
CA ALA A 33 6.03 10.51 -0.14
C ALA A 33 7.47 10.71 -0.64
N LYS A 34 8.46 10.06 0.00
CA LYS A 34 9.89 10.10 -0.37
C LYS A 34 10.27 9.07 -1.45
N SER A 35 9.48 8.02 -1.62
CA SER A 35 9.76 6.97 -2.62
C SER A 35 9.80 7.58 -4.03
N HIS A 36 10.64 7.06 -4.92
CA HIS A 36 10.66 7.55 -6.30
C HIS A 36 9.46 6.99 -7.09
N PRO A 37 8.78 7.82 -7.90
CA PRO A 37 7.82 7.30 -8.87
C PRO A 37 8.55 6.45 -9.91
N VAL A 38 7.84 5.46 -10.46
CA VAL A 38 8.33 4.69 -11.60
C VAL A 38 7.99 5.46 -12.87
N HIS A 39 9.02 5.81 -13.65
CA HIS A 39 8.85 6.41 -14.97
C HIS A 39 8.94 5.32 -16.04
N GLY A 40 7.93 5.23 -16.91
CA GLY A 40 7.87 4.26 -18.01
C GLY A 40 6.51 3.57 -18.15
N THR A 41 6.31 2.88 -19.28
CA THR A 41 5.07 2.15 -19.60
C THR A 41 5.11 0.67 -19.20
N GLY A 42 6.23 0.22 -18.65
CA GLY A 42 6.47 -1.17 -18.28
C GLY A 42 5.83 -1.59 -16.95
N ASP A 43 5.86 -2.89 -16.72
CA ASP A 43 5.48 -3.48 -15.44
C ASP A 43 6.71 -3.57 -14.53
N VAL A 44 6.51 -3.32 -13.24
CA VAL A 44 7.54 -3.52 -12.22
C VAL A 44 7.25 -4.79 -11.42
N PRO A 45 8.27 -5.46 -10.87
CA PRO A 45 8.05 -6.64 -10.04
C PRO A 45 7.17 -6.30 -8.83
N VAL A 46 6.26 -7.21 -8.46
CA VAL A 46 5.31 -7.01 -7.35
C VAL A 46 5.98 -6.63 -6.03
N ARG A 47 7.24 -7.03 -5.84
CA ARG A 47 8.07 -6.67 -4.67
C ARG A 47 8.14 -5.16 -4.42
N TYR A 48 8.02 -4.33 -5.48
CA TYR A 48 7.99 -2.87 -5.34
C TYR A 48 6.74 -2.44 -4.59
N GLY A 49 5.57 -2.95 -4.99
CA GLY A 49 4.30 -2.69 -4.33
C GLY A 49 4.25 -3.24 -2.91
N THR A 50 4.68 -4.49 -2.68
CA THR A 50 4.68 -5.07 -1.33
C THR A 50 5.61 -4.33 -0.38
N SER A 51 6.79 -3.88 -0.85
CA SER A 51 7.72 -3.08 -0.03
C SER A 51 7.13 -1.71 0.33
N LEU A 52 6.47 -1.05 -0.63
CA LEU A 52 5.78 0.22 -0.39
C LEU A 52 4.67 0.07 0.66
N LEU A 53 3.86 -0.99 0.56
CA LEU A 53 2.80 -1.29 1.51
C LEU A 53 3.35 -1.63 2.90
N ALA A 54 4.37 -2.49 2.99
CA ALA A 54 4.98 -2.85 4.27
C ALA A 54 5.55 -1.62 5.01
N GLY A 55 6.32 -0.77 4.30
CA GLY A 55 6.86 0.47 4.88
C GLY A 55 5.77 1.41 5.37
N SER A 56 4.72 1.59 4.57
CA SER A 56 3.60 2.47 4.95
C SER A 56 2.80 1.92 6.13
N ARG A 57 2.59 0.59 6.21
CA ARG A 57 1.92 -0.07 7.33
C ARG A 57 2.65 0.18 8.63
N ASP A 58 3.96 -0.01 8.63
CA ASP A 58 4.76 0.12 9.84
C ASP A 58 4.80 1.59 10.31
N GLU A 59 4.87 2.54 9.38
CA GLU A 59 4.70 3.97 9.67
C GLU A 59 3.32 4.30 10.26
N PHE A 60 2.23 3.84 9.62
CA PHE A 60 0.87 4.10 10.11
C PHE A 60 0.64 3.50 11.50
N ARG A 61 1.11 2.27 11.75
CA ARG A 61 1.04 1.65 13.08
C ARG A 61 1.78 2.44 14.14
N SER A 62 2.94 3.02 13.78
CA SER A 62 3.72 3.89 14.66
C SER A 62 2.98 5.20 14.95
N LYS A 63 2.44 5.86 13.91
CA LYS A 63 1.67 7.11 14.04
C LYS A 63 0.38 6.92 14.84
N ASP A 64 -0.28 5.78 14.65
CA ASP A 64 -1.55 5.46 15.30
C ASP A 64 -1.38 4.78 16.66
N ARG A 65 -0.18 4.81 17.26
CA ARG A 65 0.10 4.09 18.52
C ARG A 65 -0.86 4.45 19.66
N ASN A 66 -1.38 5.67 19.69
CA ASN A 66 -2.24 6.17 20.76
C ASN A 66 -3.73 6.29 20.36
N VAL A 67 -4.11 5.81 19.17
CA VAL A 67 -5.51 5.88 18.71
C VAL A 67 -6.32 4.80 19.41
N PRO A 68 -7.53 5.08 19.95
CA PRO A 68 -8.31 4.10 20.72
C PRO A 68 -8.85 2.97 19.84
N ASP A 69 -9.42 3.31 18.68
CA ASP A 69 -10.00 2.33 17.75
C ASP A 69 -9.02 1.97 16.65
N LYS A 70 -8.57 0.70 16.64
CA LYS A 70 -7.60 0.22 15.66
C LYS A 70 -8.09 -1.01 14.90
N LYS A 71 -7.72 -1.06 13.63
CA LYS A 71 -7.81 -2.26 12.78
C LYS A 71 -6.40 -2.63 12.34
N SER A 72 -5.95 -3.84 12.70
CA SER A 72 -4.59 -4.31 12.40
C SER A 72 -3.49 -3.35 12.88
N GLY A 73 -3.72 -2.69 14.03
CA GLY A 73 -2.79 -1.73 14.63
C GLY A 73 -2.78 -0.33 14.00
N MET A 74 -3.67 -0.03 13.05
CA MET A 74 -3.82 1.28 12.39
C MET A 74 -5.19 1.87 12.67
N SER A 75 -5.33 3.20 12.58
CA SER A 75 -6.60 3.90 12.56
C SER A 75 -7.46 3.42 11.39
N PRO A 76 -8.80 3.53 11.46
CA PRO A 76 -9.68 3.15 10.35
C PRO A 76 -9.32 3.85 9.03
N ALA A 77 -8.89 5.11 9.10
CA ALA A 77 -8.47 5.89 7.93
C ALA A 77 -7.20 5.34 7.27
N HIS A 78 -6.15 5.08 8.05
CA HIS A 78 -4.92 4.50 7.51
C HIS A 78 -5.12 3.06 7.03
N TYR A 79 -5.94 2.27 7.74
CA TYR A 79 -6.33 0.93 7.30
C TYR A 79 -7.04 0.98 5.93
N GLN A 80 -7.96 1.92 5.72
CA GLN A 80 -8.62 2.05 4.43
C GLN A 80 -7.62 2.47 3.34
N ALA A 81 -6.79 3.48 3.60
CA ALA A 81 -5.83 3.99 2.63
C ALA A 81 -4.86 2.91 2.14
N ILE A 82 -4.34 2.08 3.04
CA ILE A 82 -3.39 1.02 2.66
C ILE A 82 -4.07 -0.11 1.88
N HIS A 83 -5.33 -0.43 2.19
CA HIS A 83 -6.11 -1.39 1.43
C HIS A 83 -6.51 -0.84 0.05
N ASP A 84 -6.81 0.45 -0.08
CA ASP A 84 -7.09 1.08 -1.38
C ASP A 84 -5.83 1.12 -2.25
N ALA A 85 -4.66 1.38 -1.67
CA ALA A 85 -3.37 1.29 -2.35
C ALA A 85 -3.07 -0.14 -2.82
N ALA A 86 -3.28 -1.15 -1.97
CA ALA A 86 -3.09 -2.55 -2.32
C ALA A 86 -4.04 -3.00 -3.44
N ARG A 87 -5.33 -2.63 -3.35
CA ARG A 87 -6.33 -2.88 -4.40
C ARG A 87 -5.94 -2.24 -5.73
N THR A 88 -5.43 -1.01 -5.70
CA THR A 88 -4.96 -0.30 -6.90
C THR A 88 -3.88 -1.09 -7.63
N MET A 89 -3.00 -1.78 -6.90
CA MET A 89 -1.93 -2.60 -7.46
C MET A 89 -2.34 -4.05 -7.74
N GLY A 90 -3.55 -4.47 -7.37
CA GLY A 90 -3.99 -5.87 -7.45
C GLY A 90 -3.21 -6.79 -6.50
N ILE A 91 -2.76 -6.28 -5.35
CA ILE A 91 -2.01 -7.05 -4.35
C ILE A 91 -2.93 -7.41 -3.20
N ASP A 92 -3.13 -8.71 -2.95
CA ASP A 92 -3.98 -9.21 -1.86
C ASP A 92 -3.17 -9.64 -0.63
N ARG A 93 -1.86 -9.92 -0.78
CA ARG A 93 -0.98 -10.38 0.31
C ARG A 93 0.29 -9.52 0.39
N TRP A 94 0.58 -8.91 1.55
CA TRP A 94 1.73 -8.02 1.72
C TRP A 94 2.10 -7.80 3.19
#